data_AF-A0A8B4VWF9-F1
#
_entry.id   AF-A0A8B4VWF9-F1
#
_cell.length_a   1.000
_cell.length_b   1.000
_cell.length_c   1.000
_cell.angle_alpha   90.00
_cell.angle_beta   90.00
_cell.angle_gamma   90.00
#
_symmetry.space_group_name_H-M   'P 1'
#
loop_
_entity.id
_entity.type
_entity.pdbx_description
1 polymer ?
#
loop_
_entity_poly.entity_id
_entity_poly.type
_entity_poly.pdbx_seq_one_letter_code
_entity_poly.pdbx_strand_id
1 'polypeptide(L)' 'MLPMWYMAEDRLAWWDKFSQPAVRPVYSLGIDTWWYDVNKAAKLPSARQQGE' A
#
# COMPACT_ATOMS: atom_id res chain seq x y z
N MET A 1 -27.69 13.69 18.87
CA MET A 1 -26.60 13.71 17.87
C MET A 1 -27.11 13.01 16.62
N LEU A 2 -26.94 13.58 15.42
CA LEU A 2 -27.42 13.02 14.15
C LEU A 2 -26.20 12.58 13.32
N PRO A 3 -26.04 11.29 12.97
CA PRO A 3 -24.94 10.83 12.14
C PRO A 3 -25.11 11.35 10.71
N MET A 4 -24.00 11.75 10.08
CA MET A 4 -23.98 12.29 8.72
C MET A 4 -23.60 11.21 7.71
N TRP A 5 -22.33 11.12 7.33
CA TRP A 5 -21.88 10.21 6.28
C TRP A 5 -20.52 9.63 6.66
N TYR A 6 -20.23 8.43 6.17
CA TYR A 6 -18.93 7.80 6.32
C TYR A 6 -18.59 7.02 5.05
N MET A 7 -17.29 6.86 4.76
CA MET A 7 -16.80 5.99 3.69
C MET A 7 -16.38 4.65 4.29
N ALA A 8 -16.94 3.57 3.76
CA ALA A 8 -16.68 2.20 4.22
C ALA A 8 -15.32 1.66 3.75
N GLU A 9 -14.80 2.18 2.64
CA GLU A 9 -13.56 1.70 2.05
C GLU A 9 -12.32 2.53 2.37
N ASP A 10 -11.21 1.82 2.57
CA ASP A 10 -9.88 2.38 2.66
C ASP A 10 -9.25 2.58 1.27
N ARG A 11 -8.81 3.81 0.99
CA ARG A 11 -8.08 4.14 -0.25
C ARG A 11 -6.61 4.38 0.07
N LEU A 12 -5.76 3.48 -0.41
CA LEU A 12 -4.32 3.51 -0.17
C LEU A 12 -3.55 3.35 -1.48
N ALA A 13 -2.47 4.11 -1.62
CA ALA A 13 -1.52 3.96 -2.71
C ALA A 13 -0.14 3.62 -2.12
N TRP A 14 0.56 2.70 -2.76
CA TRP A 14 1.90 2.30 -2.37
C TRP A 14 2.76 1.95 -3.58
N TRP A 15 4.07 1.96 -3.37
CA TRP A 15 5.03 1.62 -4.40
C TRP A 15 5.07 0.11 -4.65
N ASP A 16 5.20 -0.31 -5.91
CA ASP A 16 5.40 -1.72 -6.29
C ASP A 16 6.82 -2.22 -5.98
N LYS A 17 7.23 -2.02 -4.72
CA LYS A 17 8.40 -2.60 -4.06
C LYS A 17 8.04 -3.22 -2.72
N PHE A 18 6.82 -3.00 -2.25
CA PHE A 18 6.31 -3.56 -1.01
C PHE A 18 5.33 -4.69 -1.31
N SER A 19 5.45 -5.75 -0.54
CA SER A 19 4.50 -6.85 -0.52
C SER A 19 3.76 -6.84 0.82
N GLN A 20 2.53 -7.33 0.77
CA GLN A 20 1.62 -7.37 1.90
C GLN A 20 1.03 -8.79 2.00
N PRO A 21 0.54 -9.21 3.17
CA PRO A 21 -0.13 -10.50 3.29
C PRO A 21 -1.37 -10.56 2.40
N ALA A 22 -1.67 -11.76 1.89
CA ALA A 22 -2.85 -11.99 1.04
C ALA A 22 -4.17 -11.76 1.80
N VAL A 23 -4.17 -12.00 3.11
CA VAL A 23 -5.29 -11.72 4.01
C VAL A 23 -4.92 -10.53 4.89
N ARG A 24 -5.80 -9.52 4.89
CA ARG A 24 -5.64 -8.27 5.64
C ARG A 24 -6.18 -8.43 7.06
N PRO A 25 -5.67 -7.68 8.06
CA PRO A 25 -6.29 -7.62 9.37
C PRO A 25 -7.73 -7.10 9.29
N VAL A 26 -8.63 -7.64 10.11
CA VAL A 26 -10.07 -7.30 10.07
C VAL A 26 -10.37 -5.86 10.50
N TYR A 27 -9.53 -5.30 11.38
CA TYR A 27 -9.77 -4.01 12.03
C TYR A 27 -8.67 -2.98 11.78
N SER A 28 -7.76 -3.24 10.84
CA SER A 28 -6.63 -2.36 10.57
C SER A 28 -6.13 -2.49 9.14
N LEU A 29 -5.51 -1.42 8.65
CA LEU A 29 -4.84 -1.39 7.36
C LEU A 29 -3.67 -2.38 7.27
N GLY A 30 -3.07 -2.72 8.42
CA GLY A 30 -2.00 -3.72 8.52
C GLY A 30 -0.68 -3.31 7.89
N ILE A 31 -0.36 -2.01 7.84
CA ILE A 31 0.87 -1.49 7.21
C ILE A 31 2.13 -2.04 7.88
N ASP A 32 2.06 -2.27 9.19
CA ASP A 32 3.09 -2.93 10.01
C ASP A 32 3.41 -4.36 9.57
N THR A 33 2.49 -5.03 8.87
CA THR A 33 2.68 -6.39 8.36
C THR A 33 3.30 -6.44 6.96
N TRP A 34 3.58 -5.29 6.35
CA TRP A 34 4.14 -5.23 5.00
C TRP A 34 5.67 -5.34 5.05
N TRP A 35 6.26 -5.83 3.96
CA TRP A 35 7.71 -5.96 3.85
C TRP A 35 8.22 -5.50 2.50
N TYR A 36 9.52 -5.20 2.46
CA TYR A 36 10.21 -4.90 1.23
C TYR A 36 10.39 -6.18 0.40
N ASP A 37 9.93 -6.16 -0.84
CA ASP A 37 10.04 -7.27 -1.78
C ASP A 37 11.11 -6.93 -2.82
N VAL A 38 12.26 -7.60 -2.69
CA VAL A 38 13.43 -7.39 -3.57
C VAL A 38 13.10 -7.72 -5.02
N ASN A 39 12.25 -8.72 -5.28
CA ASN A 39 11.90 -9.14 -6.63
C ASN A 39 10.99 -8.12 -7.32
N LYS A 40 10.05 -7.53 -6.59
CA LYS A 40 9.23 -6.41 -7.08
C LYS A 40 10.07 -5.17 -7.29
N ALA A 41 10.91 -4.83 -6.32
CA ALA A 41 11.79 -3.68 -6.40
C ALA A 41 12.76 -3.75 -7.58
N ALA A 42 13.26 -4.93 -7.95
CA ALA A 42 14.15 -5.12 -9.09
C ALA A 42 13.48 -4.84 -10.45
N LYS A 43 12.14 -4.90 -10.52
CA LYS A 43 11.37 -4.59 -11.73
C LYS A 43 11.09 -3.10 -11.88
N LEU A 44 11.29 -2.32 -10.82
CA LEU A 44 11.08 -0.89 -10.90
C LEU A 44 12.20 -0.27 -11.72
N PRO A 45 11.89 0.58 -12.71
CA PRO A 45 12.91 1.38 -13.36
C PRO A 45 13.63 2.17 -12.28
N SER A 46 14.97 2.15 -12.29
CA SER A 46 15.76 2.96 -11.38
C SER A 46 15.27 4.40 -11.49
N ALA A 47 14.74 4.93 -10.39
CA ALA A 47 13.98 6.19 -10.28
C ALA A 47 14.80 7.47 -10.59
N ARG A 48 15.84 7.35 -11.41
CA ARG A 48 16.78 8.39 -11.81
C ARG A 48 16.61 8.80 -13.30
N GLN A 49 15.58 8.32 -14.00
CA GLN A 49 15.38 8.58 -15.44
C GLN A 49 14.02 9.20 -15.79
N GLN A 50 13.17 9.50 -14.81
CA GLN A 50 11.83 10.03 -15.05
C GLN A 50 11.69 11.36 -14.29
N GLY A 51 12.47 12.34 -14.74
CA GLY A 51 12.63 13.65 -14.12
C GLY A 51 13.63 14.49 -14.91
N GLU A 52 13.50 14.47 -16.24
CA GLU A 52 13.96 15.51 -17.18
C GLU A 52 12.74 15.99 -17.97
#